data_AF-A0A9E1Y4L4-F1
#
_entry.id   AF-A0A9E1Y4L4-F1
#
_cell.length_a   1.000
_cell.length_b   1.000
_cell.length_c   1.000
_cell.angle_alpha   90.00
_cell.angle_beta   90.00
_cell.angle_gamma   90.00
#
_symmetry.space_group_name_H-M   'P 1'
#
loop_
_entity.id
_entity.type
_entity.pdbx_description
1 polymer ?
#
loop_
_entity_poly.entity_id
_entity_poly.type
_entity_poly.pdbx_seq_one_letter_code
_entity_poly.pdbx_strand_id
1 'polypeptide(L)'
;MGENVVSIINNIDTELLGEDLMSIAENLLYKDANIAICKISMEDLKNENFDNLEKLAYFEYDDWDNLSTYVSEKELQRIKDQFEEDLEERLDDEESDIETCFGIFSCFLYCNDSMNDEDGYNFEYKDFVWCATD
;
A
#
# COMPACT_ATOMS: atom_id res chain seq x y z
N MET A 1 -19.80 -0.34 -19.92
CA MET A 1 -20.29 0.07 -18.60
C MET A 1 -19.23 -0.40 -17.64
N GLY A 2 -18.33 0.49 -17.22
CA GLY A 2 -17.27 0.13 -16.28
C GLY A 2 -17.90 -0.26 -14.96
N GLU A 3 -17.63 -1.46 -14.49
CA GLU A 3 -18.03 -1.86 -13.15
C GLU A 3 -17.27 -1.02 -12.14
N ASN A 4 -17.97 -0.48 -11.16
CA ASN A 4 -17.41 0.49 -10.23
C ASN A 4 -16.63 -0.25 -9.12
N VAL A 5 -15.32 -0.03 -9.02
CA VAL A 5 -14.44 -0.61 -7.99
C VAL A 5 -15.02 -0.43 -6.58
N VAL A 6 -15.62 0.73 -6.29
CA VAL A 6 -16.27 1.01 -4.99
C VAL A 6 -17.39 0.03 -4.68
N SER A 7 -18.17 -0.37 -5.70
CA SER A 7 -19.22 -1.37 -5.50
C SER A 7 -18.65 -2.76 -5.20
N ILE A 8 -17.45 -3.07 -5.67
CA ILE A 8 -16.79 -4.36 -5.40
C ILE A 8 -16.23 -4.35 -3.99
N ILE A 9 -15.50 -3.30 -3.62
CA ILE A 9 -14.93 -3.15 -2.27
C ILE A 9 -16.01 -3.25 -1.18
N ASN A 10 -17.20 -2.66 -1.41
CA ASN A 10 -18.31 -2.75 -0.45
C ASN A 10 -18.92 -4.15 -0.30
N ASN A 11 -18.53 -5.12 -1.14
CA ASN A 11 -19.07 -6.47 -1.17
C ASN A 11 -18.02 -7.57 -0.96
N ILE A 12 -16.76 -7.21 -0.70
CA ILE A 12 -15.69 -8.17 -0.38
C ILE A 12 -15.37 -8.17 1.11
N ASP A 13 -14.78 -9.26 1.58
CA ASP A 13 -14.16 -9.33 2.90
C ASP A 13 -12.87 -8.50 2.94
N THR A 14 -12.99 -7.28 3.48
CA THR A 14 -11.86 -6.37 3.64
C THR A 14 -10.92 -6.76 4.78
N GLU A 15 -11.35 -7.61 5.72
CA GLU A 15 -10.47 -8.11 6.78
C GLU A 15 -9.45 -9.08 6.18
N LEU A 16 -9.91 -10.05 5.39
CA LEU A 16 -9.04 -11.00 4.68
C LEU A 16 -8.06 -10.28 3.73
N LEU A 17 -8.54 -9.29 2.97
CA LEU A 17 -7.66 -8.48 2.13
C LEU A 17 -6.61 -7.74 2.95
N GLY A 18 -7.00 -7.20 4.12
CA GLY A 18 -6.10 -6.54 5.05
C GLY A 18 -5.00 -7.47 5.57
N GLU A 19 -5.33 -8.72 5.91
CA GLU A 19 -4.34 -9.72 6.36
C GLU A 19 -3.28 -10.01 5.29
N ASP A 20 -3.67 -10.16 4.02
CA ASP A 20 -2.74 -10.38 2.91
C ASP A 20 -1.81 -9.17 2.70
N LEU A 21 -2.36 -7.95 2.72
CA LEU A 21 -1.58 -6.73 2.54
C LEU A 21 -0.64 -6.47 3.73
N MET A 22 -1.09 -6.73 4.96
CA MET A 22 -0.28 -6.66 6.17
C MET A 22 0.91 -7.62 6.09
N SER A 23 0.67 -8.86 5.67
CA SER A 23 1.76 -9.84 5.50
C SER A 23 2.81 -9.35 4.49
N ILE A 24 2.40 -8.65 3.44
CA ILE A 24 3.34 -8.06 2.46
C ILE A 24 4.12 -6.92 3.09
N ALA A 25 3.45 -6.02 3.83
CA ALA A 25 4.09 -4.88 4.48
C ALA A 25 5.12 -5.31 5.53
N GLU A 26 4.80 -6.29 6.39
CA GLU A 26 5.75 -6.83 7.38
C GLU A 26 7.01 -7.41 6.72
N ASN A 27 6.87 -7.99 5.53
CA ASN A 27 7.99 -8.56 4.79
C ASN A 27 8.92 -7.52 4.17
N LEU A 28 8.52 -6.25 4.09
CA LEU A 28 9.34 -5.16 3.54
C LEU A 28 10.59 -4.89 4.38
N LEU A 29 10.47 -5.04 5.69
CA LEU A 29 11.61 -4.94 6.60
C LEU A 29 12.77 -5.85 6.16
N TYR A 30 12.49 -7.11 5.81
CA TYR A 30 13.53 -8.07 5.43
C TYR A 30 14.06 -7.85 4.00
N LYS A 31 13.57 -6.82 3.31
CA LYS A 31 13.87 -6.52 1.90
C LYS A 31 14.61 -5.19 1.74
N ASP A 32 14.98 -4.52 2.84
CA ASP A 32 15.52 -3.16 2.82
C ASP A 32 14.63 -2.22 1.99
N ALA A 33 13.31 -2.27 2.20
CA ALA A 33 12.32 -1.48 1.48
C ALA A 33 11.23 -0.96 2.42
N ASN A 34 10.54 0.11 2.02
CA ASN A 34 9.43 0.73 2.77
C ASN A 34 8.10 0.61 2.04
N ILE A 35 8.13 0.45 0.73
CA ILE A 35 6.95 0.54 -0.12
C ILE A 35 6.84 -0.74 -0.95
N ALA A 36 5.69 -1.40 -0.91
CA ALA A 36 5.30 -2.44 -1.86
C ALA A 36 4.23 -1.91 -2.80
N ILE A 37 4.41 -2.15 -4.10
CA ILE A 37 3.37 -1.92 -5.11
C ILE A 37 2.82 -3.27 -5.55
N CYS A 38 1.53 -3.48 -5.29
CA CYS A 38 0.81 -4.71 -5.59
C CYS A 38 -0.33 -4.44 -6.57
N LYS A 39 -0.69 -5.48 -7.30
CA LYS A 39 -1.74 -5.48 -8.31
C LYS A 39 -2.66 -6.67 -8.10
N ILE A 40 -3.94 -6.47 -8.33
CA ILE A 40 -4.92 -7.55 -8.46
C ILE A 40 -5.79 -7.32 -9.69
N SER A 41 -6.22 -8.40 -10.33
CA SER A 41 -7.21 -8.29 -11.39
C SER A 41 -8.58 -7.96 -10.81
N MET A 42 -9.41 -7.26 -11.58
CA MET A 42 -10.79 -6.99 -11.17
C MET A 42 -11.59 -8.28 -10.90
N GLU A 43 -11.30 -9.34 -11.66
CA GLU A 43 -11.96 -10.64 -11.49
C GLU A 43 -11.54 -11.31 -10.18
N ASP A 44 -10.25 -11.31 -9.86
CA ASP A 44 -9.74 -11.89 -8.62
C ASP A 44 -10.20 -11.10 -7.40
N LEU A 45 -10.22 -9.76 -7.46
CA LEU A 45 -10.73 -8.92 -6.39
C LEU A 45 -12.19 -9.26 -6.06
N LYS A 46 -13.05 -9.37 -7.08
CA LYS A 46 -14.48 -9.70 -6.89
C LYS A 46 -14.72 -11.09 -6.30
N ASN A 47 -13.86 -12.03 -6.65
CA ASN A 47 -13.98 -13.41 -6.22
C ASN A 47 -13.18 -13.69 -4.92
N GLU A 48 -12.58 -12.64 -4.33
CA GLU A 48 -11.75 -12.74 -3.12
C GLU A 48 -10.57 -13.71 -3.28
N ASN A 49 -10.04 -13.84 -4.50
CA ASN A 49 -8.88 -14.67 -4.81
C ASN A 49 -7.57 -13.92 -4.46
N PHE A 50 -7.39 -13.52 -3.21
CA PHE A 50 -6.25 -12.68 -2.81
C PHE A 50 -4.89 -13.39 -2.92
N ASP A 51 -4.88 -14.73 -2.96
CA ASP A 51 -3.71 -15.53 -3.35
C ASP A 51 -3.10 -15.11 -4.72
N ASN A 52 -3.91 -14.50 -5.59
CA ASN A 52 -3.49 -14.04 -6.92
C ASN A 52 -2.92 -12.60 -6.92
N LEU A 53 -2.70 -11.99 -5.74
CA LEU A 53 -2.02 -10.70 -5.62
C LEU A 53 -0.62 -10.73 -6.27
N GLU A 54 -0.45 -9.92 -7.31
CA GLU A 54 0.80 -9.77 -8.04
C GLU A 54 1.66 -8.68 -7.37
N LYS A 55 2.83 -9.07 -6.86
CA LYS A 55 3.82 -8.15 -6.29
C LYS A 55 4.68 -7.60 -7.41
N LEU A 56 4.55 -6.31 -7.72
CA LEU A 56 5.19 -5.71 -8.89
C LEU A 56 6.58 -5.17 -8.59
N ALA A 57 6.74 -4.44 -7.49
CA ALA A 57 7.99 -3.81 -7.12
C ALA A 57 8.05 -3.43 -5.64
N TYR A 58 9.28 -3.20 -5.17
CA TYR A 58 9.60 -2.71 -3.83
C TYR A 58 10.49 -1.49 -3.94
N PHE A 59 10.29 -0.52 -3.05
CA PHE A 59 11.05 0.73 -3.03
C PHE A 59 11.41 1.13 -1.61
N GLU A 60 12.59 1.71 -1.44
CA GLU A 60 12.90 2.52 -0.26
C GLU A 60 12.05 3.80 -0.28
N TYR A 61 11.79 4.38 0.89
CA TYR A 61 10.95 5.58 0.99
C TYR A 61 11.47 6.71 0.08
N ASP A 62 12.76 6.96 -0.03
CA ASP A 62 13.30 8.08 -0.83
C ASP A 62 13.51 7.76 -2.32
N ASP A 63 13.19 6.55 -2.78
CA ASP A 63 13.35 6.10 -4.18
C ASP A 63 12.18 6.54 -5.09
N TRP A 64 11.87 7.84 -5.02
CA TRP A 64 10.75 8.45 -5.72
C TRP A 64 10.90 8.43 -7.24
N ASP A 65 12.14 8.53 -7.73
CA ASP A 65 12.42 8.53 -9.16
C ASP A 65 12.03 7.17 -9.77
N ASN A 66 12.37 6.05 -9.13
CA ASN A 66 11.96 4.74 -9.61
C ASN A 66 10.46 4.48 -9.38
N LEU A 67 9.91 4.89 -8.23
CA LEU A 67 8.47 4.73 -7.96
C LEU A 67 7.61 5.48 -9.00
N SER A 68 8.06 6.66 -9.44
CA SER A 68 7.37 7.46 -10.48
C SER A 68 7.23 6.75 -11.84
N THR A 69 7.97 5.67 -12.07
CA THR A 69 7.82 4.85 -13.29
C THR A 69 6.63 3.90 -13.24
N TYR A 70 6.06 3.68 -12.04
CA TYR A 70 4.92 2.79 -11.80
C TYR A 70 3.63 3.57 -11.58
N VAL A 71 3.69 4.71 -10.89
CA VAL A 71 2.50 5.48 -10.50
C VAL A 71 2.50 6.89 -11.10
N SER A 72 1.32 7.47 -11.27
CA SER A 72 1.19 8.86 -11.73
C SER A 72 1.82 9.87 -10.75
N GLU A 73 2.15 11.08 -11.21
CA GLU A 73 2.68 12.15 -10.34
C GLU A 73 1.73 12.48 -9.17
N LYS A 74 0.42 12.46 -9.43
CA LYS A 74 -0.60 12.71 -8.41
C LYS A 74 -0.59 11.62 -7.34
N GLU A 75 -0.44 10.36 -7.76
CA GLU A 75 -0.39 9.22 -6.85
C GLU A 75 0.92 9.20 -6.07
N LEU A 76 2.04 9.52 -6.71
CA LEU A 76 3.33 9.69 -6.04
C LEU A 76 3.25 10.76 -4.94
N GLN A 77 2.58 11.89 -5.21
CA GLN A 77 2.39 12.92 -4.19
C GLN A 77 1.50 12.42 -3.05
N ARG A 78 0.40 11.72 -3.36
CA ARG A 78 -0.47 11.13 -2.35
C ARG A 78 0.29 10.17 -1.42
N ILE A 79 1.16 9.32 -1.98
CA ILE A 79 2.01 8.40 -1.19
C ILE A 79 2.94 9.19 -0.27
N LYS A 80 3.58 10.26 -0.77
CA LYS A 80 4.46 11.11 0.06
C LYS A 80 3.70 11.74 1.22
N ASP A 81 2.57 12.37 0.92
CA ASP A 81 1.70 13.00 1.91
C ASP A 81 1.26 11.98 2.96
N GLN A 82 0.94 10.75 2.53
CA GLN A 82 0.52 9.68 3.44
C GLN A 82 1.61 9.29 4.44
N PHE A 83 2.85 9.11 3.99
CA PHE A 83 3.95 8.81 4.90
C PHE A 83 4.24 9.95 5.89
N GLU A 84 4.04 11.20 5.48
CA GLU A 84 4.17 12.36 6.37
C GLU A 84 3.06 12.37 7.44
N GLU A 85 1.81 12.10 7.04
CA GLU A 85 0.67 11.95 7.97
C GLU A 85 0.88 10.78 8.94
N ASP A 86 1.34 9.63 8.44
CA ASP A 86 1.63 8.44 9.24
C ASP A 86 2.74 8.75 10.25
N LEU A 87 3.80 9.44 9.83
CA LEU A 87 4.86 9.84 10.74
C LEU A 87 4.35 10.79 11.83
N GLU A 88 3.50 11.76 11.49
CA GLU A 88 2.90 12.67 12.48
C GLU A 88 2.06 11.89 13.51
N GLU A 89 1.21 10.96 13.04
CA GLU A 89 0.42 10.07 13.91
C GLU A 89 1.31 9.23 14.84
N ARG A 90 2.46 8.77 14.36
CA ARG A 90 3.41 7.99 15.17
C ARG A 90 4.23 8.82 16.14
N LEU A 91 4.61 10.04 15.77
CA LEU A 91 5.32 10.96 16.67
C LEU A 91 4.44 11.43 17.84
N ASP A 92 3.12 11.45 17.64
CA ASP A 92 2.15 11.76 18.70
C ASP A 92 1.87 10.56 19.63
N ASP A 93 2.31 9.35 19.28
CA ASP A 93 2.17 8.13 20.08
C ASP A 93 3.41 7.90 20.97
N GLU A 94 3.24 8.06 22.29
CA GLU A 94 4.31 7.87 23.28
C GLU A 94 4.90 6.44 23.30
N GLU A 95 4.21 5.46 22.71
CA GLU A 95 4.69 4.07 22.58
C GLU A 95 5.44 3.80 21.27
N SER A 96 5.52 4.77 20.35
CA SER A 96 6.20 4.60 19.06
C SER A 96 7.69 4.92 19.14
N ASP A 97 8.51 4.02 18.58
CA ASP A 97 9.95 4.24 18.37
C ASP A 97 10.26 4.77 16.94
N ILE A 98 9.24 5.10 16.15
CA ILE A 98 9.44 5.63 14.80
C ILE A 98 9.77 7.13 14.88
N GLU A 99 10.97 7.47 14.41
CA GLU A 99 11.41 8.87 14.32
C GLU A 99 11.33 9.43 12.89
N THR A 100 11.25 8.56 11.87
CA THR A 100 11.28 8.96 10.45
C THR A 100 10.43 8.04 9.57
N CYS A 101 10.07 8.51 8.37
CA CYS A 101 9.36 7.72 7.37
C CYS A 101 10.06 6.42 6.97
N PHE A 102 11.39 6.28 7.21
CA PHE A 102 12.10 5.03 6.97
C PHE A 102 11.71 3.90 7.94
N GLY A 103 11.04 4.22 9.05
CA GLY A 103 10.46 3.23 9.97
C GLY A 103 9.05 2.77 9.58
N ILE A 104 8.48 3.34 8.51
CA ILE A 104 7.10 3.08 8.08
C ILE A 104 7.13 2.13 6.87
N PHE A 105 6.24 1.14 6.88
CA PHE A 105 6.13 0.13 5.84
C PHE A 105 4.71 0.10 5.29
N SER A 106 4.54 0.36 3.99
CA SER A 106 3.23 0.51 3.35
C SER A 106 3.12 -0.37 2.11
N CYS A 107 1.97 -1.02 1.96
CA CYS A 107 1.64 -1.82 0.78
C CYS A 107 0.45 -1.20 0.05
N PHE A 108 0.67 -0.79 -1.20
CA PHE A 108 -0.36 -0.18 -2.03
C PHE A 108 -0.90 -1.20 -3.03
N LEU A 109 -2.21 -1.39 -3.02
CA LEU A 109 -2.89 -2.31 -3.94
C LEU A 109 -3.67 -1.55 -5.01
N TYR A 110 -3.38 -1.88 -6.27
CA TYR A 110 -4.06 -1.34 -7.44
C TYR A 110 -4.93 -2.42 -8.10
N CYS A 111 -6.15 -2.05 -8.47
CA CYS A 111 -7.08 -2.91 -9.21
C CYS A 111 -7.21 -2.41 -10.66
N ASN A 112 -6.84 -3.27 -11.62
CA ASN A 112 -6.73 -3.05 -13.07
C ASN A 112 -5.55 -2.19 -13.60
N ASP A 113 -5.26 -2.41 -14.90
CA ASP A 113 -3.98 -2.19 -15.61
C ASP A 113 -3.45 -0.75 -15.69
N SER A 114 -4.27 0.25 -15.38
CA SER A 114 -3.89 1.66 -15.47
C SER A 114 -3.63 2.23 -14.08
N MET A 115 -2.41 2.04 -13.58
CA MET A 115 -1.83 2.80 -12.44
C MET A 115 -1.83 4.34 -12.67
N ASN A 116 -2.29 4.79 -13.84
CA ASN A 116 -2.34 6.16 -14.32
C ASN A 116 -3.76 6.74 -14.45
N ASP A 117 -4.83 5.97 -14.19
CA ASP A 117 -6.19 6.53 -14.27
C ASP A 117 -6.54 7.24 -12.96
N GLU A 118 -7.04 8.47 -13.07
CA GLU A 118 -7.45 9.34 -11.95
C GLU A 118 -8.55 8.72 -11.05
N ASP A 119 -9.20 7.66 -11.53
CA ASP A 119 -10.27 6.90 -10.87
C ASP A 119 -9.73 5.66 -10.10
N GLY A 120 -8.42 5.41 -10.13
CA GLY A 120 -7.74 4.31 -9.44
C GLY A 120 -7.86 4.43 -7.94
N TYR A 121 -8.98 3.95 -7.40
CA TYR A 121 -9.23 3.91 -5.96
C TYR A 121 -8.17 3.03 -5.29
N ASN A 122 -7.26 3.70 -4.57
CA ASN A 122 -6.24 3.10 -3.73
C ASN A 122 -6.93 2.55 -2.49
N PHE A 123 -7.01 1.23 -2.38
CA PHE A 123 -7.37 0.61 -1.11
C PHE A 123 -6.13 0.64 -0.24
N GLU A 124 -6.11 1.61 0.68
CA GLU A 124 -5.09 1.76 1.69
C GLU A 124 -5.72 1.34 3.03
N TYR A 125 -5.40 0.12 3.46
CA TYR A 125 -5.47 -0.18 4.88
C TYR A 125 -4.12 0.19 5.47
N LYS A 126 -4.08 1.32 6.19
CA LYS A 126 -2.93 1.72 6.99
C LYS A 126 -2.60 0.64 8.01
N ASP A 127 -1.30 0.58 8.26
CA ASP A 127 -0.66 0.21 9.51
C ASP A 127 -0.49 -1.27 9.85
N PHE A 128 0.70 -1.77 9.52
CA PHE A 128 1.50 -2.41 10.57
C PHE A 128 2.85 -1.72 10.67
N VAL A 129 3.01 -0.86 11.66
CA VAL A 129 4.32 -0.49 12.17
C VAL A 129 4.88 -1.71 12.90
N TRP A 130 5.83 -2.40 12.24
CA TRP A 130 6.73 -3.30 12.94
C TRP A 130 7.97 -2.48 13.33
N CYS A 131 8.06 -2.13 14.61
CA CYS A 131 9.33 -1.69 15.18
C CYS A 131 10.21 -2.93 15.37
N ALA A 132 11.38 -2.93 14.73
CA ALA A 132 12.46 -3.84 15.10
C ALA A 132 12.82 -3.58 16.56
N THR A 133 12.25 -4.35 17.47
CA THR A 133 12.78 -4.43 18.84
C THR A 133 13.98 -5.35 18.79
N ASP A 134 15.13 -4.86 19.25
CA ASP A 134 16.32 -5.67 19.53
C ASP A 134 15.99 -6.93 20.35
#